data_AF-A0A1F8SQW4-F1
#
_entry.id   AF-A0A1F8SQW4-F1
#
_cell.length_a   1.000
_cell.length_b   1.000
_cell.length_c   1.000
_cell.angle_alpha   90.00
_cell.angle_beta   90.00
_cell.angle_gamma   90.00
#
_symmetry.space_group_name_H-M   'P 1'
#
loop_
_entity.id
_entity.type
_entity.pdbx_description
1 polymer ?
#
loop_
_entity_poly.entity_id
_entity_poly.type
_entity_poly.pdbx_seq_one_letter_code
_entity_poly.pdbx_strand_id
1 'polypeptide(L)'
;MHKARTAQPRRSVFTRTILWTTTMIMILVVSGCKVDPKVEFIQGAWYYKDAHLANIPAESAQVTNWVFDNYYFSMDSCCFYKANYSGYYSITDRDENKLTLELYNMRGQFGGTVLYKDDTMTIVIKLDPEADTIKISGDGPYARVGP
;
A
#
# COMPACT_ATOMS: atom_id res chain seq x y z
N MET A 1 59.45 77.38 -20.42
CA MET A 1 59.37 77.50 -18.94
C MET A 1 57.95 77.17 -18.49
N HIS A 2 57.81 76.57 -17.30
CA HIS A 2 56.60 76.33 -16.45
C HIS A 2 55.21 76.04 -17.09
N LYS A 3 54.53 74.92 -16.78
CA LYS A 3 53.78 74.56 -15.53
C LYS A 3 52.60 75.53 -15.24
N ALA A 4 51.38 75.09 -14.89
CA ALA A 4 50.82 73.73 -14.71
C ALA A 4 49.28 73.74 -14.51
N ARG A 5 48.61 72.57 -14.70
CA ARG A 5 47.45 72.02 -13.93
C ARG A 5 46.10 72.82 -13.92
N THR A 6 44.89 72.26 -13.74
CA THR A 6 44.29 70.89 -13.75
C THR A 6 42.77 71.02 -13.69
N ALA A 7 42.00 70.11 -14.32
CA ALA A 7 40.75 69.57 -13.75
C ALA A 7 40.23 68.34 -14.55
N GLN A 8 40.06 67.22 -13.84
CA GLN A 8 39.18 66.08 -14.14
C GLN A 8 38.27 65.93 -12.89
N PRO A 9 37.09 65.26 -12.89
CA PRO A 9 37.05 63.79 -13.05
C PRO A 9 35.67 63.11 -13.39
N ARG A 10 35.65 61.75 -13.41
CA ARG A 10 34.45 60.85 -13.27
C ARG A 10 33.43 60.89 -14.43
N ARG A 11 32.54 59.92 -14.71
CA ARG A 11 32.28 58.48 -14.41
C ARG A 11 31.19 58.02 -15.43
N SER A 12 30.99 56.76 -15.84
CA SER A 12 31.74 55.50 -15.72
C SER A 12 31.14 54.42 -16.65
N VAL A 13 31.88 53.31 -16.81
CA VAL A 13 31.43 51.99 -17.33
C VAL A 13 30.05 51.57 -16.81
N PHE A 14 29.19 51.00 -17.68
CA PHE A 14 28.47 49.73 -17.41
C PHE A 14 27.87 49.13 -18.69
N THR A 15 28.58 48.16 -19.27
CA THR A 15 28.06 47.17 -20.22
C THR A 15 26.98 46.31 -19.53
N ARG A 16 25.82 46.12 -20.17
CA ARG A 16 24.79 45.17 -19.70
C ARG A 16 24.85 43.85 -20.48
N THR A 17 25.53 42.90 -19.86
CA THR A 17 25.42 41.43 -19.97
C THR A 17 23.99 41.00 -20.36
N ILE A 18 23.79 40.36 -21.50
CA ILE A 18 23.69 38.89 -21.67
C ILE A 18 22.89 38.22 -20.53
N LEU A 19 21.61 37.90 -20.78
CA LEU A 19 20.84 36.88 -20.04
C LEU A 19 19.54 36.49 -20.79
N TRP A 20 19.62 35.60 -21.78
CA TRP A 20 18.44 35.13 -22.56
C TRP A 20 18.49 33.62 -22.91
N THR A 21 19.15 32.79 -22.08
CA THR A 21 19.34 31.35 -22.37
C THR A 21 19.26 30.47 -21.12
N THR A 22 18.11 30.43 -20.43
CA THR A 22 17.83 29.46 -19.36
C THR A 22 16.32 29.30 -19.10
N THR A 23 15.56 28.82 -20.09
CA THR A 23 14.12 28.47 -19.90
C THR A 23 13.74 27.15 -20.58
N MET A 24 14.63 26.16 -20.50
CA MET A 24 14.31 24.76 -20.83
C MET A 24 15.32 23.84 -20.14
N ILE A 25 14.90 23.22 -19.03
CA ILE A 25 15.40 22.01 -18.34
C ILE A 25 14.73 22.03 -16.95
N MET A 26 13.46 21.63 -16.87
CA MET A 26 12.82 21.22 -15.61
C MET A 26 11.64 20.27 -15.84
N ILE A 27 11.78 19.35 -16.79
CA ILE A 27 10.97 18.12 -16.86
C ILE A 27 11.83 16.99 -16.30
N LEU A 28 12.19 17.12 -15.01
CA LEU A 28 12.94 16.11 -14.28
C LEU A 28 12.03 15.50 -13.21
N VAL A 29 11.63 14.26 -13.48
CA VAL A 29 11.31 13.23 -12.48
C VAL A 29 10.20 13.59 -11.48
N VAL A 30 8.97 13.77 -11.97
CA VAL A 30 7.75 13.50 -11.19
C VAL A 30 7.01 12.27 -11.74
N SER A 31 7.78 11.27 -12.17
CA SER A 31 7.33 9.89 -12.14
C SER A 31 7.40 9.39 -10.69
N GLY A 32 6.56 9.97 -9.82
CA GLY A 32 6.36 9.42 -8.49
C GLY A 32 5.97 7.95 -8.62
N CYS A 33 6.51 7.09 -7.77
CA CYS A 33 6.18 5.66 -7.77
C CYS A 33 4.66 5.51 -7.69
N LYS A 34 4.03 5.12 -8.81
CA LYS A 34 2.61 4.79 -8.80
C LYS A 34 2.48 3.58 -7.88
N VAL A 35 1.82 3.79 -6.74
CA VAL A 35 1.39 2.68 -5.89
C VAL A 35 0.54 1.77 -6.78
N ASP A 36 0.78 0.47 -6.68
CA ASP A 36 0.04 -0.51 -7.46
C ASP A 36 -1.43 -0.44 -7.03
N PRO A 37 -2.37 -0.06 -7.92
CA PRO A 37 -3.75 0.23 -7.53
C PRO A 37 -4.47 -1.01 -6.96
N LYS A 38 -3.98 -2.22 -7.25
CA LYS A 38 -4.48 -3.47 -6.66
C LYS A 38 -4.06 -3.60 -5.19
N VAL A 39 -2.84 -3.15 -4.88
CA VAL A 39 -2.27 -3.17 -3.52
C VAL A 39 -2.91 -2.08 -2.68
N GLU A 40 -3.16 -0.91 -3.27
CA GLU A 40 -3.96 0.17 -2.68
C GLU A 40 -5.41 -0.31 -2.41
N PHE A 41 -6.05 -0.98 -3.37
CA PHE A 41 -7.42 -1.47 -3.21
C PHE A 41 -7.59 -2.44 -2.03
N ILE A 42 -6.63 -3.36 -1.80
CA ILE A 42 -6.74 -4.31 -0.68
C ILE A 42 -6.47 -3.70 0.71
N GLN A 43 -5.98 -2.45 0.81
CA GLN A 43 -5.74 -1.82 2.11
C GLN A 43 -7.04 -1.68 2.93
N GLY A 44 -6.88 -1.58 4.24
CA GLY A 44 -7.96 -1.39 5.20
C GLY A 44 -8.56 -2.69 5.74
N ALA A 45 -9.76 -2.57 6.32
CA ALA A 45 -10.43 -3.64 7.04
C ALA A 45 -11.56 -4.28 6.22
N TRP A 46 -11.61 -5.62 6.25
CA TRP A 46 -12.47 -6.48 5.44
C TRP A 46 -13.21 -7.49 6.33
N TYR A 47 -14.53 -7.58 6.15
CA TYR A 47 -15.42 -8.42 6.95
C TYR A 47 -16.17 -9.44 6.09
N TYR A 48 -16.19 -10.69 6.53
CA TYR A 48 -17.06 -11.73 6.01
C TYR A 48 -17.78 -12.45 7.16
N LYS A 49 -19.04 -12.83 6.89
CA LYS A 49 -19.85 -13.66 7.78
C LYS A 49 -20.47 -14.80 6.97
N ASP A 50 -19.93 -16.00 7.13
CA ASP A 50 -20.58 -17.21 6.64
C ASP A 50 -21.73 -17.60 7.57
N ALA A 51 -22.95 -17.25 7.16
CA ALA A 51 -24.17 -17.65 7.84
C ALA A 51 -24.69 -19.03 7.42
N HIS A 52 -24.09 -19.71 6.43
CA HIS A 52 -24.56 -21.02 5.97
C HIS A 52 -24.30 -22.13 7.01
N LEU A 53 -23.26 -21.94 7.83
CA LEU A 53 -22.93 -22.76 9.01
C LEU A 53 -23.98 -22.69 10.13
N ALA A 54 -24.90 -21.71 10.13
CA ALA A 54 -25.99 -21.61 11.11
C ALA A 54 -26.96 -22.81 11.08
N ASN A 55 -26.90 -23.65 10.04
CA ASN A 55 -27.70 -24.86 9.90
C ASN A 55 -27.08 -26.08 10.60
N ILE A 56 -25.85 -25.97 11.12
CA ILE A 56 -25.18 -27.05 11.85
C ILE A 56 -25.51 -26.92 13.35
N PRO A 57 -26.00 -27.98 14.03
CA PRO A 57 -26.35 -27.91 15.44
C PRO A 57 -25.18 -27.46 16.33
N ALA A 58 -25.44 -26.47 17.21
CA ALA A 58 -24.47 -25.79 18.08
C ALA A 58 -23.50 -24.80 17.40
N GLU A 59 -23.65 -24.55 16.10
CA GLU A 59 -22.89 -23.53 15.35
C GLU A 59 -23.80 -22.35 14.98
N SER A 60 -23.21 -21.17 14.72
CA SER A 60 -23.99 -19.93 14.50
C SER A 60 -23.60 -19.16 13.25
N ALA A 61 -22.31 -18.98 13.02
CA ALA A 61 -21.69 -18.47 11.80
C ALA A 61 -20.17 -18.62 11.92
N GLN A 62 -19.46 -18.64 10.79
CA GLN A 62 -18.08 -18.17 10.78
C GLN A 62 -18.11 -16.65 10.62
N VAL A 63 -17.38 -15.92 11.46
CA VAL A 63 -17.06 -14.52 11.20
C VAL A 63 -15.55 -14.44 10.97
N THR A 64 -15.13 -13.73 9.95
CA THR A 64 -13.71 -13.52 9.64
C THR A 64 -13.45 -12.07 9.29
N ASN A 65 -12.44 -11.49 9.93
CA ASN A 65 -11.93 -10.16 9.68
C ASN A 65 -10.51 -10.28 9.12
N TRP A 66 -10.20 -9.52 8.07
CA TRP A 66 -8.84 -9.25 7.64
C TRP A 66 -8.56 -7.76 7.70
N VAL A 67 -7.34 -7.40 8.04
CA VAL A 67 -6.82 -6.03 7.90
C VAL A 67 -5.52 -6.11 7.12
N PHE A 68 -5.37 -5.26 6.10
CA PHE A 68 -4.11 -5.07 5.39
C PHE A 68 -3.69 -3.60 5.52
N ASP A 69 -2.51 -3.36 6.09
CA ASP A 69 -1.96 -2.01 6.29
C ASP A 69 -0.46 -2.04 5.98
N ASN A 70 -0.07 -1.43 4.86
CA ASN A 70 1.32 -1.16 4.49
C ASN A 70 2.25 -2.39 4.65
N TYR A 71 1.91 -3.49 3.96
CA TYR A 71 2.62 -4.78 4.00
C TYR A 71 2.56 -5.55 5.33
N TYR A 72 1.85 -5.04 6.35
CA TYR A 72 1.41 -5.81 7.51
C TYR A 72 -0.02 -6.33 7.29
N PHE A 73 -0.34 -7.47 7.89
CA PHE A 73 -1.70 -7.98 7.93
C PHE A 73 -2.07 -8.51 9.32
N SER A 74 -3.36 -8.50 9.64
CA SER A 74 -3.94 -9.32 10.69
C SER A 74 -5.21 -10.03 10.21
N MET A 75 -5.47 -11.18 10.80
CA MET A 75 -6.66 -11.99 10.59
C MET A 75 -7.20 -12.41 11.96
N ASP A 76 -8.50 -12.19 12.18
CA ASP A 76 -9.23 -12.73 13.33
C ASP A 76 -10.51 -13.41 12.85
N SER A 77 -10.75 -14.62 13.34
CA SER A 77 -11.89 -15.44 12.93
C SER A 77 -12.50 -16.14 14.15
N CYS A 78 -13.83 -16.18 14.20
CA CYS A 78 -14.57 -16.68 15.35
C CYS A 78 -15.75 -17.59 15.00
N CYS A 79 -16.33 -18.12 16.06
CA CYS A 79 -17.73 -18.52 16.15
C CYS A 79 -18.10 -19.86 15.49
N PHE A 80 -17.27 -20.36 14.58
CA PHE A 80 -17.11 -21.79 14.32
C PHE A 80 -15.63 -22.20 14.49
N TYR A 81 -14.76 -21.77 13.57
CA TYR A 81 -13.32 -21.95 13.63
C TYR A 81 -12.64 -20.71 14.23
N LYS A 82 -11.80 -20.92 15.24
CA LYS A 82 -11.01 -19.87 15.88
C LYS A 82 -9.60 -19.80 15.27
N ALA A 83 -9.29 -18.66 14.66
CA ALA A 83 -7.94 -18.28 14.29
C ALA A 83 -7.73 -16.81 14.63
N ASN A 84 -6.54 -16.46 15.11
CA ASN A 84 -6.13 -15.08 15.30
C ASN A 84 -4.63 -15.05 15.07
N TYR A 85 -4.20 -14.41 13.98
CA TYR A 85 -2.80 -14.31 13.63
C TYR A 85 -2.50 -13.06 12.80
N SER A 86 -1.25 -12.65 12.84
CA SER A 86 -0.75 -11.50 12.11
C SER A 86 0.69 -11.70 11.65
N GLY A 87 1.13 -10.87 10.73
CA GLY A 87 2.47 -10.95 10.16
C GLY A 87 2.67 -9.91 9.07
N TYR A 88 3.61 -10.18 8.17
CA TYR A 88 3.86 -9.34 7.00
C TYR A 88 3.51 -10.10 5.74
N TYR A 89 3.26 -9.38 4.65
CA TYR A 89 2.98 -9.97 3.35
C TYR A 89 3.86 -9.38 2.24
N SER A 90 4.25 -10.22 1.28
CA SER A 90 4.87 -9.82 0.02
C SER A 90 3.97 -10.24 -1.14
N ILE A 91 4.06 -9.54 -2.28
CA ILE A 91 3.21 -9.83 -3.46
C ILE A 91 4.04 -10.63 -4.46
N THR A 92 3.72 -11.93 -4.58
CA THR A 92 4.47 -12.89 -5.39
C THR A 92 3.97 -12.99 -6.83
N ASP A 93 2.69 -12.71 -7.09
CA ASP A 93 2.08 -12.73 -8.42
C ASP A 93 0.94 -11.69 -8.54
N ARG A 94 0.72 -11.19 -9.76
CA ARG A 94 -0.22 -10.11 -10.11
C ARG A 94 -0.90 -10.41 -11.44
N ASP A 95 -2.21 -10.43 -11.42
CA ASP A 95 -3.07 -10.62 -12.61
C ASP A 95 -4.22 -9.60 -12.58
N GLU A 96 -5.05 -9.53 -13.62
CA GLU A 96 -6.03 -8.45 -13.86
C GLU A 96 -6.90 -8.15 -12.63
N ASN A 97 -7.55 -9.16 -12.06
CA ASN A 97 -8.40 -9.05 -10.88
C ASN A 97 -7.94 -9.99 -9.74
N LYS A 98 -6.62 -10.21 -9.62
CA LYS A 98 -6.03 -11.13 -8.64
C LYS A 98 -4.65 -10.68 -8.16
N LEU A 99 -4.42 -10.84 -6.86
CA LEU A 99 -3.10 -10.80 -6.23
C LEU A 99 -2.81 -12.15 -5.57
N THR A 100 -1.56 -12.61 -5.65
CA THR A 100 -1.07 -13.70 -4.81
C THR A 100 -0.09 -13.11 -3.80
N LEU A 101 -0.32 -13.40 -2.52
CA LEU A 101 0.51 -12.91 -1.41
C LEU A 101 1.20 -14.07 -0.71
N GLU A 102 2.45 -13.88 -0.31
CA GLU A 102 3.15 -14.73 0.66
C GLU A 102 3.14 -14.02 2.01
N LEU A 103 2.55 -14.67 3.01
CA LEU A 103 2.51 -14.25 4.41
C LEU A 103 3.72 -14.84 5.15
N TYR A 104 4.42 -14.04 5.94
CA TYR A 104 5.66 -14.42 6.62
C TYR A 104 5.84 -13.70 7.97
N ASN A 105 6.80 -14.16 8.79
CA ASN A 105 7.04 -13.63 10.15
C ASN A 105 5.74 -13.65 10.99
N MET A 106 4.97 -14.72 10.82
CA MET A 106 3.63 -14.87 11.39
C MET A 106 3.69 -15.13 12.89
N ARG A 107 2.64 -14.70 13.60
CA ARG A 107 2.44 -14.93 15.04
C ARG A 107 0.97 -15.08 15.34
N GLY A 108 0.64 -16.01 16.23
CA GLY A 108 -0.74 -16.24 16.68
C GLY A 108 -1.10 -17.71 16.61
N GLN A 109 -2.36 -18.01 16.29
CA GLN A 109 -2.90 -19.36 16.24
C GLN A 109 -3.90 -19.55 15.09
N PHE A 110 -3.92 -20.76 14.54
CA PHE A 110 -4.86 -21.21 13.52
C PHE A 110 -5.43 -22.57 13.97
N GLY A 111 -6.68 -22.61 14.44
CA GLY A 111 -7.34 -23.84 14.89
C GLY A 111 -6.69 -24.55 16.07
N GLY A 112 -5.99 -23.83 16.94
CA GLY A 112 -5.21 -24.40 18.05
C GLY A 112 -3.77 -24.76 17.71
N THR A 113 -3.37 -24.72 16.43
CA THR A 113 -1.95 -24.75 16.04
C THR A 113 -1.34 -23.37 16.24
N VAL A 114 -0.22 -23.28 16.96
CA VAL A 114 0.55 -22.04 17.11
C VAL A 114 1.34 -21.80 15.83
N LEU A 115 1.29 -20.57 15.31
CA LEU A 115 2.10 -20.12 14.18
C LEU A 115 3.41 -19.49 14.68
N TYR A 116 4.52 -19.94 14.12
CA TYR A 116 5.88 -19.50 14.42
C TYR A 116 6.38 -18.52 13.36
N LYS A 117 7.43 -17.78 13.71
CA LYS A 117 8.02 -16.74 12.87
C LYS A 117 8.51 -17.26 11.51
N ASP A 118 8.99 -18.49 11.47
CA ASP A 118 9.59 -19.10 10.28
C ASP A 118 8.54 -19.80 9.40
N ASP A 119 7.29 -19.87 9.85
CA ASP A 119 6.17 -20.36 9.05
C ASP A 119 5.79 -19.32 7.98
N THR A 120 5.46 -19.82 6.78
CA THR A 120 4.92 -19.02 5.68
C THR A 120 3.60 -19.60 5.17
N MET A 121 2.77 -18.75 4.58
CA MET A 121 1.48 -19.14 4.00
C MET A 121 1.21 -18.35 2.73
N THR A 122 0.77 -19.00 1.66
CA THR A 122 0.35 -18.32 0.43
C THR A 122 -1.16 -18.12 0.43
N ILE A 123 -1.63 -16.89 0.18
CA ILE A 123 -3.04 -16.59 -0.05
C ILE A 123 -3.27 -15.98 -1.43
N VAL A 124 -4.45 -16.20 -2.01
CA VAL A 124 -4.86 -15.63 -3.29
C VAL A 124 -6.04 -14.71 -3.07
N ILE A 125 -5.87 -13.41 -3.30
CA ILE A 125 -6.94 -12.42 -3.19
C ILE A 125 -7.48 -12.15 -4.60
N LYS A 126 -8.75 -12.46 -4.84
CA LYS A 126 -9.50 -12.00 -6.02
C LYS A 126 -10.19 -10.68 -5.69
N LEU A 127 -10.16 -9.74 -6.62
CA LEU A 127 -10.66 -8.38 -6.45
C LEU A 127 -11.96 -8.21 -7.24
N ASP A 128 -12.94 -7.53 -6.65
CA ASP A 128 -14.13 -7.03 -7.34
C ASP A 128 -14.27 -5.52 -7.03
N PRO A 129 -13.65 -4.65 -7.84
CA PRO A 129 -13.69 -3.21 -7.63
C PRO A 129 -15.07 -2.57 -7.87
N GLU A 130 -15.96 -3.24 -8.60
CA GLU A 130 -17.31 -2.73 -8.87
C GLU A 130 -18.22 -2.92 -7.65
N ALA A 131 -18.06 -4.05 -6.94
CA ALA A 131 -18.79 -4.34 -5.70
C ALA A 131 -18.10 -3.84 -4.42
N ASP A 132 -16.86 -3.33 -4.50
CA ASP A 132 -15.94 -3.09 -3.37
C ASP A 132 -15.81 -4.31 -2.45
N THR A 133 -15.52 -5.47 -3.05
CA THR A 133 -15.30 -6.74 -2.31
C THR A 133 -14.02 -7.45 -2.71
N ILE A 134 -13.57 -8.35 -1.82
CA ILE A 134 -12.49 -9.31 -2.11
C ILE A 134 -12.90 -10.75 -1.77
N LYS A 135 -12.25 -11.73 -2.39
CA LYS A 135 -12.33 -13.14 -1.98
C LYS A 135 -10.92 -13.67 -1.70
N ILE A 136 -10.71 -14.28 -0.54
CA ILE A 136 -9.39 -14.71 -0.07
C ILE A 136 -9.33 -16.24 -0.07
N SER A 137 -8.47 -16.81 -0.91
CA SER A 137 -8.25 -18.25 -1.07
C SER A 137 -9.51 -19.10 -1.30
N GLY A 138 -10.57 -18.48 -1.85
CA GLY A 138 -11.87 -19.10 -2.11
C GLY A 138 -12.98 -18.65 -1.15
N ASP A 139 -12.63 -18.08 0.00
CA ASP A 139 -13.55 -17.58 1.02
C ASP A 139 -14.07 -16.17 0.72
N GLY A 140 -15.24 -15.81 1.27
CA GLY A 140 -15.92 -14.54 1.03
C GLY A 140 -17.12 -14.62 0.04
N PRO A 141 -17.62 -13.48 -0.48
CA PRO A 141 -16.95 -12.18 -0.54
C PRO A 141 -16.90 -11.44 0.79
N TYR A 142 -15.75 -10.84 1.05
CA TYR A 142 -15.52 -9.90 2.14
C TYR A 142 -15.92 -8.49 1.68
N ALA A 143 -16.69 -7.79 2.51
CA ALA A 143 -17.04 -6.39 2.31
C ALA A 143 -16.09 -5.48 3.10
N ARG A 144 -15.79 -4.30 2.57
CA ARG A 144 -14.98 -3.29 3.27
C ARG A 144 -15.74 -2.72 4.48
N VAL A 145 -15.05 -2.59 5.61
CA VAL A 145 -15.61 -2.03 6.86
C VAL A 145 -14.76 -0.90 7.47
N GLY A 146 -13.56 -0.65 6.95
CA GLY A 146 -12.72 0.47 7.36
C GLY A 146 -11.62 0.78 6.34
N PRO A 147 -11.06 2.01 6.39
CA PRO A 147 -9.85 2.37 5.65
C PRO A 147 -8.61 1.68 6.22
#